data_AF-F3B101-F1
#
_entry.id   AF-F3B101-F1
#
_cell.length_a   1.000
_cell.length_b   1.000
_cell.length_c   1.000
_cell.angle_alpha   90.00
_cell.angle_beta   90.00
_cell.angle_gamma   90.00
#
_symmetry.space_group_name_H-M   'P 1'
#
loop_
_entity.id
_entity.type
_entity.pdbx_description
1 polymer ?
#
loop_
_entity_poly.entity_id
_entity_poly.type
_entity_poly.pdbx_seq_one_letter_code
_entity_poly.pdbx_strand_id
1 'polypeptide(L)'
;MNFKKVYGYLTVILAACILFGCKNTSHKDGENNLTENDKNAVSVQTSYFPYEDLKELSIDKNTDSEKIKEIVSKLPVPADYLELRNAKIESTKEGDGLILEYDELFEKAKKLELPDNPLYYSPYFYTGIFNNSLLLMLENENISYVKVDISIPKEYAEESGRTMIDEISREDLIKKDINLEYMKMNSSYYHEVLEFNNAINADRLFYNRVRLGSDEEFLIYRNGEPDRKEESENSEKIYTYGDENSYTSFKLNAENNGSGEVVVTAISVHPRKGDFDGGEMLYNLGLLPKDNEFLKKDRVESYLGEPKMKFDNRVYYRISSDISDYLYFIYSDTGEVVEYGVWKWIIPAR
;
A
#
# COMPACT_ATOMS: atom_id res chain seq x y z
N MET A 1 9.71 39.25 24.73
CA MET A 1 10.90 39.81 25.43
C MET A 1 11.58 38.66 26.15
N ASN A 2 12.88 38.43 25.89
CA ASN A 2 13.78 37.39 26.46
C ASN A 2 13.32 35.91 26.28
N PHE A 3 13.98 34.97 25.60
CA PHE A 3 15.39 34.50 25.46
C PHE A 3 16.00 33.69 26.61
N LYS A 4 16.47 32.46 26.26
CA LYS A 4 17.47 31.60 26.94
C LYS A 4 17.01 30.99 28.29
N LYS A 5 17.53 29.84 28.77
CA LYS A 5 18.27 28.69 28.19
C LYS A 5 18.33 27.59 29.28
N VAL A 6 18.19 26.32 28.92
CA VAL A 6 19.00 25.20 29.49
C VAL A 6 19.38 24.28 28.32
N TYR A 7 20.53 23.61 28.40
CA TYR A 7 21.10 22.82 27.30
C TYR A 7 21.98 21.69 27.86
N GLY A 8 21.97 20.52 27.21
CA GLY A 8 22.89 19.40 27.49
C GLY A 8 22.32 18.32 28.42
N TYR A 9 22.88 17.10 28.43
CA TYR A 9 23.95 16.58 27.54
C TYR A 9 24.01 15.04 27.63
N LEU A 10 24.04 14.34 26.49
CA LEU A 10 24.78 13.08 26.33
C LEU A 10 25.09 12.83 24.85
N THR A 11 26.20 12.17 24.55
CA THR A 11 26.76 12.01 23.18
C THR A 11 27.78 10.86 23.16
N VAL A 12 28.29 10.47 21.97
CA VAL A 12 29.32 9.42 21.70
C VAL A 12 28.80 7.98 21.95
N ILE A 13 29.07 6.90 21.19
CA ILE A 13 30.05 6.51 20.14
C ILE A 13 29.30 5.70 19.04
N LEU A 14 29.49 5.71 17.70
CA LEU A 14 30.41 6.30 16.69
C LEU A 14 31.41 5.34 15.99
N ALA A 15 31.36 5.28 14.64
CA ALA A 15 32.23 4.54 13.68
C ALA A 15 32.07 2.99 13.64
N ALA A 16 32.31 2.25 12.56
CA ALA A 16 32.73 2.51 11.15
C ALA A 16 32.10 1.41 10.21
N CYS A 17 32.18 1.36 8.87
CA CYS A 17 33.27 1.67 7.92
C CYS A 17 32.76 2.16 6.53
N ILE A 18 33.67 2.76 5.75
CA ILE A 18 33.54 3.04 4.31
C ILE A 18 34.55 2.17 3.55
N LEU A 19 34.18 1.60 2.39
CA LEU A 19 35.12 1.14 1.37
C LEU A 19 34.64 1.48 -0.05
N PHE A 20 35.58 1.78 -0.94
CA PHE A 20 35.36 2.21 -2.33
C PHE A 20 35.36 1.02 -3.31
N GLY A 21 34.67 1.18 -4.45
CA GLY A 21 34.84 0.34 -5.64
C GLY A 21 34.11 0.91 -6.86
N CYS A 22 34.82 1.15 -7.96
CA CYS A 22 34.23 1.75 -9.17
C CYS A 22 33.93 0.71 -10.27
N LYS A 23 32.91 1.04 -11.10
CA LYS A 23 32.65 0.63 -12.49
C LYS A 23 33.29 -0.67 -13.02
N ASN A 24 32.43 -1.53 -13.57
CA ASN A 24 32.73 -2.21 -14.83
C ASN A 24 31.48 -2.28 -15.71
N THR A 25 31.66 -2.07 -17.02
CA THR A 25 30.61 -2.18 -18.04
C THR A 25 30.71 -3.52 -18.77
N SER A 26 29.61 -4.26 -18.90
CA SER A 26 29.51 -5.34 -19.89
C SER A 26 28.07 -5.58 -20.34
N HIS A 27 27.75 -5.24 -21.59
CA HIS A 27 26.61 -5.86 -22.29
C HIS A 27 26.91 -7.34 -22.51
N LYS A 28 25.97 -8.22 -22.13
CA LYS A 28 25.68 -9.47 -22.81
C LYS A 28 24.22 -9.82 -22.60
N ASP A 29 23.53 -10.15 -23.68
CA ASP A 29 22.20 -10.73 -23.65
C ASP A 29 22.29 -12.22 -23.29
N GLY A 30 21.33 -12.75 -22.51
CA GLY A 30 21.25 -14.17 -22.18
C GLY A 30 20.53 -14.49 -20.87
N GLU A 31 19.27 -14.89 -20.97
CA GLU A 31 18.51 -15.71 -20.00
C GLU A 31 18.66 -15.35 -18.50
N ASN A 32 17.77 -14.47 -18.00
CA ASN A 32 17.64 -14.13 -16.58
C ASN A 32 17.11 -15.31 -15.74
N ASN A 33 18.00 -16.27 -15.44
CA ASN A 33 17.82 -17.22 -14.35
C ASN A 33 17.89 -16.47 -13.01
N LEU A 34 16.72 -16.30 -12.38
CA LEU A 34 16.63 -15.75 -11.03
C LEU A 34 17.01 -16.84 -10.03
N THR A 35 17.71 -16.43 -8.96
CA THR A 35 18.16 -17.30 -7.88
C THR A 35 17.04 -17.58 -6.88
N GLU A 36 17.28 -18.52 -5.97
CA GLU A 36 16.31 -18.87 -4.91
C GLU A 36 16.08 -17.73 -3.90
N ASN A 37 17.01 -16.77 -3.80
CA ASN A 37 16.80 -15.53 -3.04
C ASN A 37 15.80 -14.59 -3.73
N ASP A 38 15.86 -14.49 -5.05
CA ASP A 38 15.02 -13.57 -5.84
C ASP A 38 13.54 -13.97 -5.81
N LYS A 39 13.24 -15.26 -5.56
CA LYS A 39 11.87 -15.74 -5.31
C LYS A 39 11.25 -15.20 -4.02
N ASN A 40 12.08 -14.95 -3.01
CA ASN A 40 11.63 -14.42 -1.71
C ASN A 40 11.74 -12.88 -1.65
N ALA A 41 12.13 -12.24 -2.76
CA ALA A 41 12.41 -10.82 -2.84
C ALA A 41 11.43 -10.08 -3.78
N VAL A 42 10.13 -10.19 -3.49
CA VAL A 42 9.15 -9.17 -3.90
C VAL A 42 9.44 -7.92 -3.07
N SER A 43 10.50 -7.20 -3.43
CA SER A 43 11.01 -6.13 -2.58
C SER A 43 10.14 -4.89 -2.72
N VAL A 44 9.18 -4.73 -1.81
CA VAL A 44 8.50 -3.45 -1.53
C VAL A 44 9.54 -2.48 -0.97
N GLN A 45 10.41 -1.96 -1.84
CA GLN A 45 11.43 -0.99 -1.46
C GLN A 45 10.74 0.33 -1.10
N THR A 46 10.71 0.63 0.19
CA THR A 46 10.24 1.90 0.76
C THR A 46 11.16 3.08 0.46
N SER A 47 12.10 2.93 -0.47
CA SER A 47 12.90 4.02 -1.02
C SER A 47 12.07 4.88 -1.96
N TYR A 48 11.46 5.91 -1.39
CA TYR A 48 10.92 7.03 -2.16
C TYR A 48 11.99 7.63 -3.08
N PHE A 49 11.54 8.27 -4.16
CA PHE A 49 12.42 9.05 -5.00
C PHE A 49 13.14 10.13 -4.17
N PRO A 50 14.47 10.32 -4.28
CA PRO A 50 15.19 11.27 -3.43
C PRO A 50 14.76 12.73 -3.68
N TYR A 51 14.58 13.49 -2.60
CA TYR A 51 14.19 14.90 -2.68
C TYR A 51 15.23 15.73 -3.44
N GLU A 52 16.51 15.45 -3.19
CA GLU A 52 17.66 16.09 -3.83
C GLU A 52 17.69 15.88 -5.35
N ASP A 53 17.04 14.83 -5.85
CA ASP A 53 17.06 14.41 -7.25
C ASP A 53 15.77 14.71 -8.00
N LEU A 54 14.77 15.38 -7.40
CA LEU A 54 13.51 15.78 -8.05
C LEU A 54 13.65 16.41 -9.45
N LYS A 55 14.67 17.26 -9.61
CA LYS A 55 15.14 17.85 -10.89
C LYS A 55 15.29 16.85 -12.06
N GLU A 56 15.53 15.58 -11.76
CA GLU A 56 15.72 14.50 -12.73
C GLU A 56 14.41 13.96 -13.32
N LEU A 57 13.26 14.37 -12.75
CA LEU A 57 11.91 14.11 -13.24
C LEU A 57 11.40 15.19 -14.22
N SER A 58 12.24 16.17 -14.58
CA SER A 58 11.87 17.31 -15.41
C SER A 58 11.68 16.95 -16.89
N ILE A 59 10.49 17.25 -17.43
CA ILE A 59 10.00 16.92 -18.76
C ILE A 59 9.63 18.23 -19.48
N ASP A 60 10.39 18.62 -20.50
CA ASP A 60 9.97 19.70 -21.39
C ASP A 60 8.78 19.24 -22.26
N LYS A 61 7.86 20.15 -22.58
CA LYS A 61 6.66 19.86 -23.37
C LYS A 61 6.91 19.28 -24.78
N ASN A 62 8.13 19.42 -25.31
CA ASN A 62 8.55 18.87 -26.60
C ASN A 62 9.39 17.59 -26.46
N THR A 63 9.48 17.01 -25.26
CA THR A 63 10.23 15.76 -25.00
C THR A 63 9.56 14.58 -25.71
N ASP A 64 10.35 13.75 -26.39
CA ASP A 64 9.86 12.55 -27.07
C ASP A 64 9.53 11.41 -26.08
N SER A 65 8.73 10.45 -26.54
CA SER A 65 8.26 9.32 -25.73
C SER A 65 9.38 8.49 -25.10
N GLU A 66 10.48 8.22 -25.81
CA GLU A 66 11.57 7.40 -25.27
C GLU A 66 12.33 8.11 -24.16
N LYS A 67 12.53 9.43 -24.28
CA LYS A 67 13.10 10.23 -23.19
C LYS A 67 12.11 10.44 -22.02
N ILE A 68 10.80 10.55 -22.27
CA ILE A 68 9.81 10.55 -21.17
C ILE A 68 9.85 9.19 -20.43
N LYS A 69 9.93 8.06 -21.15
CA LYS A 69 10.09 6.73 -20.54
C LYS A 69 11.36 6.63 -19.70
N GLU A 70 12.50 7.13 -20.21
CA GLU A 70 13.77 7.19 -19.45
C GLU A 70 13.59 7.92 -18.12
N ILE A 71 12.89 9.06 -18.14
CA ILE A 71 12.63 9.88 -16.94
C ILE A 71 11.69 9.16 -15.96
N VAL A 72 10.56 8.63 -16.43
CA VAL A 72 9.59 7.92 -15.59
C VAL A 72 10.19 6.63 -15.01
N SER A 73 11.10 5.97 -15.72
CA SER A 73 11.79 4.74 -15.26
C SER A 73 12.77 4.97 -14.10
N LYS A 74 12.97 6.21 -13.65
CA LYS A 74 13.72 6.53 -12.42
C LYS A 74 12.86 6.46 -11.15
N LEU A 75 11.53 6.47 -11.30
CA LEU A 75 10.60 6.31 -10.19
C LEU A 75 10.52 4.84 -9.76
N PRO A 76 10.13 4.54 -8.51
CA PRO A 76 9.84 3.17 -8.07
C PRO A 76 8.80 2.50 -8.99
N VAL A 77 9.06 1.26 -9.42
CA VAL A 77 8.14 0.52 -10.29
C VAL A 77 6.85 0.23 -9.51
N PRO A 78 5.64 0.52 -10.04
CA PRO A 78 4.39 0.42 -9.27
C PRO A 78 4.05 -1.00 -8.77
N ALA A 79 4.54 -2.03 -9.47
CA ALA A 79 4.60 -3.42 -9.01
C ALA A 79 5.62 -4.20 -9.84
N ASP A 80 6.30 -5.19 -9.25
CA ASP A 80 7.41 -5.91 -9.88
C ASP A 80 7.07 -6.58 -11.23
N TYR A 81 5.81 -6.95 -11.47
CA TYR A 81 5.37 -7.62 -12.70
C TYR A 81 4.94 -6.66 -13.83
N LEU A 82 5.13 -5.34 -13.68
CA LEU A 82 4.80 -4.32 -14.68
C LEU A 82 6.04 -3.80 -15.43
N GLU A 83 5.87 -3.41 -16.70
CA GLU A 83 6.90 -2.76 -17.51
C GLU A 83 6.32 -1.55 -18.28
N LEU A 84 7.05 -0.42 -18.30
CA LEU A 84 6.60 0.81 -18.95
C LEU A 84 6.84 0.76 -20.47
N ARG A 85 5.83 0.29 -21.22
CA ARG A 85 5.92 0.22 -22.69
C ARG A 85 5.97 1.61 -23.35
N ASN A 86 5.15 2.57 -22.90
CA ASN A 86 5.07 3.90 -23.51
C ASN A 86 4.81 4.98 -22.44
N ALA A 87 5.36 6.18 -22.67
CA ALA A 87 4.97 7.38 -21.95
C ALA A 87 4.92 8.56 -22.94
N LYS A 88 3.92 9.43 -22.84
CA LYS A 88 3.70 10.53 -23.79
C LYS A 88 2.96 11.71 -23.15
N ILE A 89 3.18 12.93 -23.67
CA ILE A 89 2.32 14.07 -23.37
C ILE A 89 1.07 14.03 -24.27
N GLU A 90 -0.07 14.39 -23.71
CA GLU A 90 -1.34 14.59 -24.41
C GLU A 90 -1.92 15.97 -24.07
N SER A 91 -2.03 16.85 -25.06
CA SER A 91 -2.60 18.20 -24.87
C SER A 91 -4.11 18.19 -25.09
N THR A 92 -4.89 18.50 -24.06
CA THR A 92 -6.35 18.58 -24.11
C THR A 92 -6.83 20.04 -24.00
N LYS A 93 -8.11 20.26 -23.66
CA LYS A 93 -8.64 21.59 -23.32
C LYS A 93 -8.42 21.95 -21.85
N GLU A 94 -8.15 20.96 -21.00
CA GLU A 94 -7.96 21.13 -19.55
C GLU A 94 -6.47 21.25 -19.16
N GLY A 95 -5.54 20.87 -20.05
CA GLY A 95 -4.11 21.10 -19.91
C GLY A 95 -3.26 20.15 -20.74
N ASP A 96 -1.96 20.15 -20.51
CA ASP A 96 -1.09 19.05 -20.91
C ASP A 96 -1.17 17.95 -19.84
N GLY A 97 -1.43 16.71 -20.24
CA GLY A 97 -1.39 15.53 -19.38
C GLY A 97 -0.25 14.59 -19.74
N LEU A 98 0.16 13.75 -18.78
CA LEU A 98 1.16 12.71 -18.98
C LEU A 98 0.49 11.33 -18.97
N ILE A 99 0.49 10.66 -20.11
CA ILE A 99 -0.09 9.32 -20.28
C ILE A 99 1.01 8.27 -20.13
N LEU A 100 0.89 7.40 -19.15
CA LEU A 100 1.77 6.26 -18.90
C LEU A 100 1.05 4.98 -19.31
N GLU A 101 1.63 4.21 -20.24
CA GLU A 101 1.09 2.92 -20.68
C GLU A 101 2.04 1.81 -20.25
N TYR A 102 1.63 1.03 -19.26
CA TYR A 102 2.35 -0.17 -18.84
C TYR A 102 1.77 -1.41 -19.53
N ASP A 103 2.58 -2.45 -19.63
CA ASP A 103 2.11 -3.81 -19.93
C ASP A 103 2.41 -4.69 -18.70
N GLU A 104 1.51 -5.62 -18.39
CA GLU A 104 1.72 -6.62 -17.35
C GLU A 104 2.40 -7.88 -17.91
N LEU A 105 3.39 -8.39 -17.18
CA LEU A 105 4.25 -9.50 -17.59
C LEU A 105 3.83 -10.81 -16.91
N PHE A 106 2.89 -11.54 -17.51
CA PHE A 106 2.36 -12.83 -17.02
C PHE A 106 3.44 -13.80 -16.51
N GLU A 107 4.48 -14.06 -17.32
CA GLU A 107 5.58 -14.96 -16.95
C GLU A 107 6.40 -14.45 -15.74
N LYS A 108 6.50 -13.12 -15.56
CA LYS A 108 7.17 -12.53 -14.38
C LYS A 108 6.29 -12.69 -13.15
N ALA A 109 4.98 -12.46 -13.25
CA ALA A 109 4.03 -12.69 -12.16
C ALA A 109 4.03 -14.16 -11.69
N LYS A 110 3.97 -15.11 -12.63
CA LYS A 110 4.04 -16.55 -12.31
C LYS A 110 5.37 -16.95 -11.67
N LYS A 111 6.49 -16.36 -12.10
CA LYS A 111 7.82 -16.61 -11.52
C LYS A 111 8.01 -16.03 -10.11
N LEU A 112 7.20 -15.04 -9.74
CA LEU A 112 7.10 -14.44 -8.40
C LEU A 112 6.06 -15.15 -7.51
N GLU A 113 5.48 -16.28 -7.95
CA GLU A 113 4.49 -17.08 -7.22
C GLU A 113 3.25 -16.26 -6.76
N LEU A 114 2.87 -15.27 -7.57
CA LEU A 114 1.71 -14.38 -7.34
C LEU A 114 0.38 -15.04 -7.79
N PRO A 115 -0.78 -14.54 -7.31
CA PRO A 115 -2.10 -14.96 -7.81
C PRO A 115 -2.29 -14.73 -9.31
N ASP A 116 -3.30 -15.37 -9.89
CA ASP A 116 -3.84 -14.97 -11.19
C ASP A 116 -4.44 -13.56 -11.11
N ASN A 117 -4.17 -12.71 -12.11
CA ASN A 117 -4.49 -11.27 -12.10
C ASN A 117 -3.94 -10.50 -10.87
N PRO A 118 -2.61 -10.48 -10.65
CA PRO A 118 -1.98 -9.84 -9.50
C PRO A 118 -2.22 -8.33 -9.41
N LEU A 119 -2.58 -7.65 -10.52
CA LEU A 119 -3.02 -6.25 -10.50
C LEU A 119 -4.24 -6.01 -9.61
N TYR A 120 -5.16 -6.98 -9.54
CA TYR A 120 -6.28 -6.91 -8.61
C TYR A 120 -5.80 -6.94 -7.14
N TYR A 121 -4.78 -7.74 -6.85
CA TYR A 121 -4.37 -8.10 -5.49
C TYR A 121 -3.22 -7.25 -4.91
N SER A 122 -2.47 -6.53 -5.74
CA SER A 122 -1.26 -5.83 -5.29
C SER A 122 -1.55 -4.76 -4.22
N PRO A 123 -1.01 -4.90 -2.99
CA PRO A 123 -1.43 -4.11 -1.83
C PRO A 123 -1.09 -2.62 -1.94
N TYR A 124 0.03 -2.29 -2.58
CA TYR A 124 0.58 -0.93 -2.69
C TYR A 124 0.47 -0.33 -4.09
N PHE A 125 -0.15 -1.01 -5.06
CA PHE A 125 -0.13 -0.57 -6.47
C PHE A 125 -0.75 0.83 -6.65
N TYR A 126 -1.99 1.05 -6.20
CA TYR A 126 -2.69 2.34 -6.36
C TYR A 126 -1.97 3.48 -5.63
N THR A 127 -1.42 3.21 -4.45
CA THR A 127 -0.68 4.18 -3.65
C THR A 127 0.71 4.50 -4.23
N GLY A 128 1.35 3.53 -4.88
CA GLY A 128 2.54 3.73 -5.70
C GLY A 128 2.27 4.57 -6.95
N ILE A 129 1.18 4.28 -7.67
CA ILE A 129 0.71 5.11 -8.81
C ILE A 129 0.42 6.56 -8.36
N PHE A 130 -0.24 6.74 -7.21
CA PHE A 130 -0.51 8.06 -6.65
C PHE A 130 0.79 8.81 -6.32
N ASN A 131 1.74 8.19 -5.63
CA ASN A 131 3.03 8.80 -5.32
C ASN A 131 3.83 9.14 -6.59
N ASN A 132 3.89 8.27 -7.58
CA ASN A 132 4.58 8.55 -8.84
C ASN A 132 3.93 9.70 -9.62
N SER A 133 2.59 9.74 -9.66
CA SER A 133 1.83 10.81 -10.30
C SER A 133 2.02 12.16 -9.61
N LEU A 134 2.01 12.16 -8.28
CA LEU A 134 2.30 13.30 -7.42
C LEU A 134 3.72 13.85 -7.69
N LEU A 135 4.72 12.98 -7.77
CA LEU A 135 6.12 13.37 -8.05
C LEU A 135 6.29 13.96 -9.45
N LEU A 136 5.63 13.39 -10.46
CA LEU A 136 5.67 13.91 -11.83
C LEU A 136 5.02 15.30 -11.93
N MET A 137 3.92 15.56 -11.22
CA MET A 137 3.28 16.89 -11.15
C MET A 137 4.01 17.88 -10.23
N LEU A 138 4.77 17.42 -9.24
CA LEU A 138 5.58 18.26 -8.35
C LEU A 138 6.70 18.95 -9.12
N GLU A 139 7.44 18.21 -9.95
CA GLU A 139 8.50 18.79 -10.77
C GLU A 139 7.94 19.55 -11.98
N ASN A 140 6.94 19.00 -12.67
CA ASN A 140 6.45 19.51 -13.95
C ASN A 140 5.15 20.31 -13.81
N GLU A 141 5.29 21.61 -13.50
CA GLU A 141 4.18 22.56 -13.28
C GLU A 141 3.20 22.68 -14.47
N ASN A 142 3.62 22.36 -15.69
CA ASN A 142 2.78 22.35 -16.89
C ASN A 142 1.88 21.11 -17.02
N ILE A 143 2.16 20.03 -16.29
CA ILE A 143 1.37 18.79 -16.34
C ILE A 143 0.17 18.94 -15.39
N SER A 144 -1.06 18.96 -15.93
CA SER A 144 -2.32 19.09 -15.16
C SER A 144 -2.80 17.76 -14.57
N TYR A 145 -2.49 16.64 -15.22
CA TYR A 145 -2.91 15.30 -14.81
C TYR A 145 -1.91 14.23 -15.26
N VAL A 146 -1.88 13.10 -14.54
CA VAL A 146 -1.16 11.89 -14.93
C VAL A 146 -2.17 10.75 -15.05
N LYS A 147 -2.15 10.05 -16.18
CA LYS A 147 -3.05 8.93 -16.48
C LYS A 147 -2.26 7.64 -16.63
N VAL A 148 -2.81 6.54 -16.12
CA VAL A 148 -2.18 5.22 -16.15
C VAL A 148 -3.10 4.20 -16.82
N ASP A 149 -2.68 3.74 -18.00
CA ASP A 149 -3.28 2.62 -18.72
C ASP A 149 -2.41 1.36 -18.54
N ILE A 150 -3.03 0.20 -18.31
CA ILE A 150 -2.33 -1.10 -18.26
C ILE A 150 -2.89 -2.06 -19.32
N SER A 151 -2.00 -2.69 -20.09
CA SER A 151 -2.34 -3.85 -20.93
C SER A 151 -2.30 -5.13 -20.10
N ILE A 152 -3.46 -5.75 -19.88
CA ILE A 152 -3.63 -7.02 -19.17
C ILE A 152 -3.44 -8.20 -20.16
N PRO A 153 -2.57 -9.18 -19.84
CA PRO A 153 -2.39 -10.42 -20.60
C PRO A 153 -3.67 -11.16 -20.99
N LYS A 154 -3.61 -11.92 -22.09
CA LYS A 154 -4.72 -12.78 -22.55
C LYS A 154 -4.78 -14.11 -21.80
N GLU A 155 -3.66 -14.45 -21.20
CA GLU A 155 -3.39 -15.65 -20.43
C GLU A 155 -4.25 -15.74 -19.16
N TYR A 156 -4.74 -14.60 -18.62
CA TYR A 156 -5.70 -14.55 -17.51
C TYR A 156 -7.17 -14.81 -17.91
N ALA A 157 -7.45 -15.05 -19.19
CA ALA A 157 -8.71 -15.52 -19.78
C ALA A 157 -9.99 -14.64 -19.63
N GLU A 158 -10.20 -13.91 -18.53
CA GLU A 158 -11.46 -13.20 -18.24
C GLU A 158 -11.36 -11.67 -18.34
N GLU A 159 -10.19 -11.06 -18.05
CA GLU A 159 -10.00 -9.59 -18.03
C GLU A 159 -9.04 -9.04 -19.12
N SER A 160 -8.80 -9.79 -20.20
CA SER A 160 -7.78 -9.41 -21.18
C SER A 160 -8.13 -8.14 -21.98
N GLY A 161 -7.28 -7.11 -21.93
CA GLY A 161 -7.53 -5.85 -22.63
C GLY A 161 -6.53 -4.75 -22.29
N ARG A 162 -6.81 -3.53 -22.72
CA ARG A 162 -6.22 -2.32 -22.11
C ARG A 162 -7.26 -1.70 -21.19
N THR A 163 -6.89 -1.51 -19.94
CA THR A 163 -7.76 -0.93 -18.92
C THR A 163 -7.10 0.34 -18.41
N MET A 164 -7.84 1.46 -18.44
CA MET A 164 -7.45 2.67 -17.73
C MET A 164 -7.63 2.41 -16.24
N ILE A 165 -6.56 2.52 -15.46
CA ILE A 165 -6.56 2.14 -14.04
C ILE A 165 -6.74 3.36 -13.14
N ASP A 166 -6.12 4.49 -13.50
CA ASP A 166 -6.25 5.74 -12.75
C ASP A 166 -5.99 6.98 -13.63
N GLU A 167 -6.55 8.12 -13.22
CA GLU A 167 -6.31 9.45 -13.80
C GLU A 167 -6.31 10.48 -12.66
N ILE A 168 -5.11 10.93 -12.29
CA ILE A 168 -4.87 11.74 -11.10
C ILE A 168 -4.55 13.17 -11.54
N SER A 169 -5.45 14.11 -11.24
CA SER A 169 -5.27 15.53 -11.56
C SER A 169 -4.71 16.34 -10.39
N ARG A 170 -4.18 17.53 -10.67
CA ARG A 170 -3.82 18.51 -9.62
C ARG A 170 -5.00 18.85 -8.69
N GLU A 171 -6.22 18.85 -9.21
CA GLU A 171 -7.44 19.12 -8.45
C GLU A 171 -7.72 18.00 -7.42
N ASP A 172 -7.31 16.75 -7.70
CA ASP A 172 -7.43 15.64 -6.75
C ASP A 172 -6.35 15.65 -5.66
N LEU A 173 -5.20 16.26 -5.94
CA LEU A 173 -4.18 16.58 -4.94
C LEU A 173 -4.67 17.70 -4.00
N ILE A 174 -5.35 18.72 -4.55
CA ILE A 174 -5.95 19.82 -3.78
C ILE A 174 -7.08 19.30 -2.87
N LYS A 175 -7.94 18.39 -3.34
CA LYS A 175 -8.96 17.70 -2.52
C LYS A 175 -8.38 16.85 -1.38
N LYS A 176 -7.08 16.56 -1.40
CA LYS A 176 -6.33 15.83 -0.36
C LYS A 176 -5.44 16.75 0.50
N ASP A 177 -5.64 18.07 0.41
CA ASP A 177 -4.86 19.10 1.11
C ASP A 177 -3.33 19.05 0.82
N ILE A 178 -2.93 18.50 -0.33
CA ILE A 178 -1.50 18.37 -0.71
C ILE A 178 -1.01 19.68 -1.37
N ASN A 179 -0.14 20.40 -0.67
CA ASN A 179 0.45 21.65 -1.17
C ASN A 179 1.76 21.38 -1.94
N LEU A 180 1.67 21.30 -3.27
CA LEU A 180 2.83 21.08 -4.15
C LEU A 180 3.92 22.15 -4.02
N GLU A 181 3.56 23.43 -3.92
CA GLU A 181 4.55 24.53 -3.80
C GLU A 181 5.38 24.39 -2.51
N TYR A 182 4.71 24.07 -1.40
CA TYR A 182 5.36 23.83 -0.12
C TYR A 182 6.18 22.53 -0.13
N MET A 183 5.67 21.48 -0.77
CA MET A 183 6.38 20.21 -0.97
C MET A 183 7.68 20.37 -1.79
N LYS A 184 7.69 21.28 -2.78
CA LYS A 184 8.87 21.61 -3.60
C LYS A 184 9.92 22.45 -2.85
N MET A 185 9.58 22.96 -1.66
CA MET A 185 10.45 23.81 -0.83
C MET A 185 10.80 23.20 0.54
N ASN A 186 10.17 22.09 0.95
CA ASN A 186 10.33 21.50 2.27
C ASN A 186 10.44 19.97 2.20
N SER A 187 11.65 19.44 2.36
CA SER A 187 11.91 18.01 2.34
C SER A 187 11.23 17.22 3.47
N SER A 188 10.97 17.83 4.64
CA SER A 188 10.22 17.16 5.70
C SER A 188 8.77 16.92 5.28
N TYR A 189 8.08 17.94 4.76
CA TYR A 189 6.71 17.80 4.28
C TYR A 189 6.64 16.89 3.04
N TYR A 190 7.65 16.91 2.19
CA TYR A 190 7.81 15.95 1.09
C TYR A 190 7.84 14.49 1.58
N HIS A 191 8.70 14.17 2.55
CA HIS A 191 8.76 12.82 3.11
C HIS A 191 7.48 12.46 3.88
N GLU A 192 6.89 13.40 4.64
CA GLU A 192 5.60 13.21 5.32
C GLU A 192 4.47 12.87 4.33
N VAL A 193 4.36 13.56 3.19
CA VAL A 193 3.31 13.29 2.19
C VAL A 193 3.54 11.96 1.47
N LEU A 194 4.77 11.59 1.10
CA LEU A 194 5.03 10.31 0.43
C LEU A 194 4.84 9.12 1.37
N GLU A 195 5.26 9.24 2.63
CA GLU A 195 5.01 8.26 3.70
C GLU A 195 3.52 8.18 4.07
N PHE A 196 2.79 9.30 4.03
CA PHE A 196 1.35 9.33 4.19
C PHE A 196 0.62 8.64 3.03
N ASN A 197 1.14 8.66 1.82
CA ASN A 197 0.52 7.96 0.70
C ASN A 197 0.99 6.50 0.56
N ASN A 198 2.13 6.11 1.13
CA ASN A 198 2.56 4.71 1.17
C ASN A 198 1.78 3.88 2.20
N ALA A 199 0.62 3.38 1.76
CA ALA A 199 -0.30 2.58 2.55
C ALA A 199 -0.90 1.45 1.71
N ILE A 200 -1.36 0.38 2.38
CA ILE A 200 -2.11 -0.70 1.74
C ILE A 200 -3.50 -0.19 1.36
N ASN A 201 -3.99 -0.53 0.17
CA ASN A 201 -5.33 -0.10 -0.27
C ASN A 201 -6.44 -0.66 0.64
N ALA A 202 -7.09 0.22 1.41
CA ALA A 202 -8.15 -0.12 2.34
C ALA A 202 -9.41 -0.67 1.66
N ASP A 203 -9.69 -0.35 0.39
CA ASP A 203 -10.82 -0.92 -0.34
C ASP A 203 -10.67 -2.42 -0.66
N ARG A 204 -9.48 -3.02 -0.43
CA ARG A 204 -9.28 -4.47 -0.44
C ARG A 204 -9.54 -5.13 0.92
N LEU A 205 -9.58 -4.36 2.00
CA LEU A 205 -9.55 -4.85 3.37
C LEU A 205 -10.96 -4.98 3.98
N PHE A 206 -11.67 -6.01 3.55
CA PHE A 206 -13.02 -6.34 4.00
C PHE A 206 -13.18 -7.83 4.32
N TYR A 207 -14.20 -8.15 5.11
CA TYR A 207 -14.67 -9.52 5.37
C TYR A 207 -16.16 -9.58 5.06
N ASN A 208 -16.59 -10.47 4.16
CA ASN A 208 -17.93 -10.54 3.60
C ASN A 208 -18.44 -9.16 3.09
N ARG A 209 -17.55 -8.37 2.49
CA ARG A 209 -17.70 -6.94 2.13
C ARG A 209 -17.99 -5.94 3.28
N VAL A 210 -17.98 -6.38 4.54
CA VAL A 210 -18.00 -5.49 5.72
C VAL A 210 -16.60 -4.92 5.92
N ARG A 211 -16.51 -3.60 6.15
CA ARG A 211 -15.25 -2.85 6.31
C ARG A 211 -15.31 -1.91 7.50
N LEU A 212 -14.20 -1.23 7.81
CA LEU A 212 -14.22 -0.12 8.77
C LEU A 212 -15.25 0.94 8.32
N GLY A 213 -16.07 1.43 9.25
CA GLY A 213 -17.17 2.36 8.96
C GLY A 213 -18.45 1.72 8.41
N SER A 214 -18.52 0.39 8.25
CA SER A 214 -19.81 -0.28 8.02
C SER A 214 -20.70 -0.20 9.27
N ASP A 215 -21.98 0.06 9.10
CA ASP A 215 -22.99 0.09 10.17
C ASP A 215 -23.41 -1.32 10.66
N GLU A 216 -24.10 -1.35 11.81
CA GLU A 216 -24.59 -2.59 12.42
C GLU A 216 -25.65 -3.32 11.58
N GLU A 217 -26.55 -2.61 10.88
CA GLU A 217 -27.59 -3.24 10.04
C GLU A 217 -26.94 -3.94 8.83
N PHE A 218 -25.96 -3.31 8.20
CA PHE A 218 -25.19 -3.91 7.11
C PHE A 218 -24.37 -5.11 7.58
N LEU A 219 -23.74 -5.06 8.77
CA LEU A 219 -23.03 -6.21 9.34
C LEU A 219 -23.96 -7.43 9.48
N ILE A 220 -25.14 -7.24 10.08
CA ILE A 220 -26.15 -8.28 10.29
C ILE A 220 -26.76 -8.73 8.95
N TYR A 221 -27.02 -7.82 8.00
CA TYR A 221 -27.52 -8.17 6.67
C TYR A 221 -26.55 -9.07 5.89
N ARG A 222 -25.23 -8.84 6.03
CA ARG A 222 -24.20 -9.60 5.31
C ARG A 222 -23.93 -10.97 5.95
N ASN A 223 -23.90 -11.06 7.27
CA ASN A 223 -23.43 -12.26 8.00
C ASN A 223 -24.52 -13.00 8.79
N GLY A 224 -25.72 -12.42 8.93
CA GLY A 224 -26.74 -12.89 9.85
C GLY A 224 -26.51 -12.46 11.30
N GLU A 225 -27.25 -13.07 12.22
CA GLU A 225 -27.02 -12.91 13.66
C GLU A 225 -25.73 -13.62 14.08
N PRO A 226 -24.85 -13.00 14.88
CA PRO A 226 -23.61 -13.60 15.37
C PRO A 226 -23.85 -14.68 16.42
N ASP A 227 -22.97 -15.69 16.44
CA ASP A 227 -22.94 -16.79 17.42
C ASP A 227 -22.70 -16.30 18.85
N ARG A 228 -21.99 -15.17 19.02
CA ARG A 228 -21.81 -14.49 20.32
C ARG A 228 -21.92 -12.97 20.17
N LYS A 229 -22.76 -12.36 21.02
CA LYS A 229 -22.82 -10.90 21.24
C LYS A 229 -22.29 -10.57 22.63
N GLU A 230 -21.41 -9.59 22.71
CA GLU A 230 -20.93 -8.97 23.94
C GLU A 230 -21.19 -7.46 23.83
N GLU A 231 -21.84 -6.86 24.82
CA GLU A 231 -22.14 -5.42 24.86
C GLU A 231 -21.71 -4.86 26.23
N SER A 232 -21.06 -3.69 26.22
CA SER A 232 -20.52 -3.04 27.42
C SER A 232 -21.33 -1.81 27.84
N GLU A 233 -21.14 -1.35 29.08
CA GLU A 233 -21.77 -0.12 29.60
C GLU A 233 -21.41 1.16 28.80
N ASN A 234 -20.36 1.12 27.98
CA ASN A 234 -19.92 2.22 27.12
C ASN A 234 -20.51 2.18 25.70
N SER A 235 -21.49 1.31 25.43
CA SER A 235 -22.05 1.03 24.08
C SER A 235 -21.06 0.45 23.06
N GLU A 236 -19.84 0.07 23.48
CA GLU A 236 -18.96 -0.79 22.67
C GLU A 236 -19.59 -2.19 22.59
N LYS A 237 -19.71 -2.71 21.36
CA LYS A 237 -20.23 -4.05 21.03
C LYS A 237 -19.16 -4.90 20.37
N ILE A 238 -19.16 -6.21 20.65
CA ILE A 238 -18.33 -7.20 19.96
C ILE A 238 -19.24 -8.34 19.47
N TYR A 239 -19.35 -8.49 18.16
CA TYR A 239 -20.15 -9.51 17.49
C TYR A 239 -19.21 -10.54 16.85
N THR A 240 -19.31 -11.81 17.27
CA THR A 240 -18.42 -12.90 16.83
C THR A 240 -19.18 -13.96 16.05
N TYR A 241 -18.62 -14.34 14.90
CA TYR A 241 -19.14 -15.34 13.98
C TYR A 241 -18.13 -16.49 13.83
N GLY A 242 -18.58 -17.74 13.96
CA GLY A 242 -17.73 -18.94 13.87
C GLY A 242 -17.61 -19.73 15.19
N ASP A 243 -16.63 -20.64 15.25
CA ASP A 243 -16.41 -21.55 16.39
C ASP A 243 -15.10 -21.27 17.14
N GLU A 244 -14.84 -22.00 18.22
CA GLU A 244 -13.65 -21.81 19.09
C GLU A 244 -12.29 -22.03 18.39
N ASN A 245 -12.28 -22.57 17.16
CA ASN A 245 -11.10 -22.90 16.35
C ASN A 245 -10.93 -22.02 15.10
N SER A 246 -12.00 -21.36 14.62
CA SER A 246 -11.95 -20.34 13.57
C SER A 246 -13.12 -19.38 13.74
N TYR A 247 -12.84 -18.09 13.93
CA TYR A 247 -13.88 -17.07 14.08
C TYR A 247 -13.44 -15.69 13.61
N THR A 248 -14.43 -14.86 13.25
CA THR A 248 -14.26 -13.44 12.97
C THR A 248 -15.09 -12.62 13.96
N SER A 249 -14.43 -11.67 14.63
CA SER A 249 -15.05 -10.73 15.56
C SER A 249 -15.06 -9.31 14.98
N PHE A 250 -16.23 -8.68 15.01
CA PHE A 250 -16.44 -7.28 14.64
C PHE A 250 -16.62 -6.46 15.92
N LYS A 251 -15.79 -5.44 16.10
CA LYS A 251 -15.92 -4.47 17.19
C LYS A 251 -16.61 -3.21 16.68
N LEU A 252 -17.79 -2.91 17.21
CA LEU A 252 -18.58 -1.75 16.85
C LEU A 252 -18.55 -0.70 17.97
N ASN A 253 -18.45 0.57 17.58
CA ASN A 253 -18.45 1.73 18.49
C ASN A 253 -19.33 2.85 17.93
N ALA A 254 -19.86 3.70 18.80
CA ALA A 254 -20.61 4.88 18.40
C ALA A 254 -19.74 5.87 17.60
N GLU A 255 -20.32 6.51 16.58
CA GLU A 255 -19.60 7.52 15.81
C GLU A 255 -19.34 8.82 16.60
N ASN A 256 -18.11 9.34 16.46
CA ASN A 256 -17.67 10.60 17.06
C ASN A 256 -18.26 11.86 16.40
N ASN A 257 -19.37 11.74 15.66
CA ASN A 257 -20.13 12.84 15.06
C ASN A 257 -21.41 13.19 15.86
N GLY A 258 -21.80 12.36 16.84
CA GLY A 258 -22.99 12.55 17.66
C GLY A 258 -24.31 12.04 17.06
N SER A 259 -24.28 11.23 15.99
CA SER A 259 -25.46 10.52 15.47
C SER A 259 -26.01 9.50 16.49
N GLY A 260 -25.10 8.88 17.26
CA GLY A 260 -25.41 7.71 18.09
C GLY A 260 -25.46 6.39 17.30
N GLU A 261 -25.20 6.43 16.00
CA GLU A 261 -25.07 5.25 15.15
C GLU A 261 -23.77 4.51 15.48
N VAL A 262 -23.81 3.18 15.39
CA VAL A 262 -22.72 2.30 15.83
C VAL A 262 -22.10 1.62 14.61
N VAL A 263 -20.80 1.83 14.39
CA VAL A 263 -20.07 1.39 13.20
C VAL A 263 -18.90 0.48 13.56
N VAL A 264 -18.55 -0.41 12.62
CA VAL A 264 -17.38 -1.30 12.70
C VAL A 264 -16.09 -0.47 12.78
N THR A 265 -15.37 -0.61 13.89
CA THR A 265 -14.09 0.04 14.18
C THR A 265 -12.91 -0.93 14.28
N ALA A 266 -13.17 -2.23 14.43
CA ALA A 266 -12.20 -3.27 14.12
C ALA A 266 -12.87 -4.52 13.54
N ILE A 267 -12.13 -5.24 12.70
CA ILE A 267 -12.43 -6.58 12.19
C ILE A 267 -11.23 -7.45 12.56
N SER A 268 -11.44 -8.51 13.32
CA SER A 268 -10.41 -9.41 13.83
C SER A 268 -10.72 -10.84 13.41
N VAL A 269 -9.84 -11.46 12.63
CA VAL A 269 -9.98 -12.83 12.13
C VAL A 269 -8.97 -13.73 12.84
N HIS A 270 -9.44 -14.82 13.41
CA HIS A 270 -8.65 -15.90 13.99
C HIS A 270 -8.72 -17.10 13.04
N PRO A 271 -7.77 -17.24 12.08
CA PRO A 271 -7.85 -18.24 11.03
C PRO A 271 -7.53 -19.64 11.55
N ARG A 272 -8.18 -20.65 10.97
CA ARG A 272 -7.74 -22.04 11.08
C ARG A 272 -6.61 -22.36 10.09
N LYS A 273 -5.87 -23.44 10.36
CA LYS A 273 -4.81 -23.94 9.47
C LYS A 273 -5.39 -24.31 8.09
N GLY A 274 -4.90 -23.68 7.02
CA GLY A 274 -5.42 -23.86 5.66
C GLY A 274 -6.81 -23.25 5.43
N ASP A 275 -7.26 -22.30 6.26
CA ASP A 275 -8.55 -21.63 6.12
C ASP A 275 -8.48 -20.53 5.04
N PHE A 276 -8.97 -20.88 3.85
CA PHE A 276 -9.11 -19.94 2.74
C PHE A 276 -10.45 -19.20 2.77
N ASP A 277 -11.48 -19.76 3.42
CA ASP A 277 -12.84 -19.22 3.43
C ASP A 277 -12.98 -18.04 4.40
N GLY A 278 -12.36 -18.14 5.59
CA GLY A 278 -12.11 -16.97 6.45
C GLY A 278 -11.04 -16.02 5.89
N GLY A 279 -10.38 -16.39 4.80
CA GLY A 279 -9.22 -15.71 4.22
C GLY A 279 -9.51 -14.47 3.37
N GLU A 280 -10.77 -14.10 3.12
CA GLU A 280 -11.20 -13.06 2.15
C GLU A 280 -10.33 -11.79 2.17
N MET A 281 -10.07 -11.23 3.36
CA MET A 281 -9.28 -10.02 3.53
C MET A 281 -7.81 -10.16 3.06
N LEU A 282 -7.19 -11.31 3.27
CA LEU A 282 -5.80 -11.59 2.83
C LEU A 282 -5.74 -12.12 1.40
N TYR A 283 -6.78 -12.85 0.97
CA TYR A 283 -7.00 -13.22 -0.43
C TYR A 283 -7.06 -11.96 -1.31
N ASN A 284 -7.79 -10.93 -0.89
CA ASN A 284 -7.85 -9.63 -1.58
C ASN A 284 -6.51 -8.86 -1.65
N LEU A 285 -5.51 -9.27 -0.89
CA LEU A 285 -4.12 -8.78 -0.97
C LEU A 285 -3.16 -9.77 -1.66
N GLY A 286 -3.63 -10.93 -2.11
CA GLY A 286 -2.78 -12.02 -2.61
C GLY A 286 -1.88 -12.68 -1.56
N LEU A 287 -2.06 -12.35 -0.27
CA LEU A 287 -1.20 -12.75 0.84
C LEU A 287 -1.65 -14.08 1.46
N LEU A 288 -1.66 -15.14 0.63
CA LEU A 288 -2.16 -16.45 1.02
C LEU A 288 -1.10 -17.31 1.77
N PRO A 289 -1.53 -18.23 2.65
CA PRO A 289 -0.66 -19.29 3.16
C PRO A 289 -0.25 -20.26 2.03
N LYS A 290 0.61 -21.24 2.35
CA LYS A 290 0.76 -22.44 1.51
C LYS A 290 -0.37 -23.43 1.82
N ASP A 291 -0.68 -24.33 0.89
CA ASP A 291 -1.76 -25.31 1.01
C ASP A 291 -1.69 -26.08 2.34
N ASN A 292 -2.76 -26.00 3.12
CA ASN A 292 -2.88 -26.63 4.44
C ASN A 292 -1.86 -26.14 5.48
N GLU A 293 -1.29 -24.94 5.35
CA GLU A 293 -0.42 -24.30 6.36
C GLU A 293 -1.08 -23.07 7.01
N PHE A 294 -0.45 -22.54 8.07
CA PHE A 294 -0.72 -21.18 8.55
C PHE A 294 0.13 -20.19 7.76
N LEU A 295 -0.35 -18.95 7.60
CA LEU A 295 0.47 -17.86 7.08
C LEU A 295 1.62 -17.59 8.07
N LYS A 296 2.84 -17.41 7.55
CA LYS A 296 4.06 -17.24 8.34
C LYS A 296 4.55 -15.80 8.29
N LYS A 297 5.15 -15.34 9.39
CA LYS A 297 5.68 -13.98 9.56
C LYS A 297 6.67 -13.56 8.48
N ASP A 298 7.55 -14.46 8.06
CA ASP A 298 8.53 -14.23 7.00
C ASP A 298 7.84 -13.88 5.67
N ARG A 299 6.79 -14.62 5.27
CA ARG A 299 5.98 -14.28 4.08
C ARG A 299 5.24 -12.96 4.22
N VAL A 300 4.78 -12.58 5.42
CA VAL A 300 4.13 -11.28 5.65
C VAL A 300 5.14 -10.12 5.53
N GLU A 301 6.27 -10.20 6.23
CA GLU A 301 7.32 -9.16 6.21
C GLU A 301 8.06 -9.12 4.84
N SER A 302 8.10 -10.21 4.07
CA SER A 302 8.64 -10.20 2.70
C SER A 302 7.69 -9.61 1.67
N TYR A 303 6.38 -9.79 1.83
CA TYR A 303 5.37 -9.37 0.85
C TYR A 303 4.82 -7.95 1.10
N LEU A 304 4.70 -7.54 2.38
CA LEU A 304 4.25 -6.20 2.76
C LEU A 304 5.41 -5.25 3.13
N GLY A 305 6.64 -5.75 3.17
CA GLY A 305 7.81 -4.97 3.57
C GLY A 305 7.86 -4.65 5.06
N GLU A 306 8.41 -3.50 5.43
CA GLU A 306 8.57 -3.11 6.83
C GLU A 306 7.28 -2.50 7.43
N PRO A 307 6.69 -3.10 8.49
CA PRO A 307 5.52 -2.53 9.15
C PRO A 307 5.88 -1.29 9.95
N LYS A 308 4.96 -0.32 9.98
CA LYS A 308 5.15 1.01 10.59
C LYS A 308 5.25 0.96 12.12
N MET A 309 4.69 -0.07 12.77
CA MET A 309 4.84 -0.30 14.21
C MET A 309 4.95 -1.78 14.54
N LYS A 310 5.71 -2.11 15.60
CA LYS A 310 5.79 -3.45 16.21
C LYS A 310 5.63 -3.32 17.73
N PHE A 311 4.74 -4.10 18.32
CA PHE A 311 4.49 -4.15 19.77
C PHE A 311 4.37 -5.63 20.18
N ASP A 312 5.31 -6.11 21.00
CA ASP A 312 5.45 -7.52 21.37
C ASP A 312 5.39 -8.47 20.16
N ASN A 313 4.37 -9.34 20.09
CA ASN A 313 4.14 -10.27 18.98
C ASN A 313 3.21 -9.73 17.87
N ARG A 314 2.77 -8.46 17.96
CA ARG A 314 1.87 -7.82 16.99
C ARG A 314 2.61 -6.78 16.13
N VAL A 315 2.33 -6.77 14.83
CA VAL A 315 2.86 -5.77 13.87
C VAL A 315 1.72 -5.06 13.13
N TYR A 316 1.99 -3.84 12.67
CA TYR A 316 0.98 -2.95 12.08
C TYR A 316 1.48 -2.33 10.76
N TYR A 317 0.72 -2.56 9.69
CA TYR A 317 0.89 -1.94 8.37
C TYR A 317 -0.21 -0.89 8.18
N ARG A 318 0.16 0.30 7.70
CA ARG A 318 -0.79 1.41 7.54
C ARG A 318 -1.63 1.23 6.29
N ILE A 319 -2.91 1.61 6.37
CA ILE A 319 -3.89 1.45 5.27
C ILE A 319 -4.43 2.81 4.79
N SER A 320 -5.00 2.87 3.59
CA SER A 320 -5.30 4.12 2.90
C SER A 320 -6.59 4.84 3.33
N SER A 321 -7.31 4.36 4.36
CA SER A 321 -8.59 4.95 4.80
C SER A 321 -8.45 6.15 5.74
N ASP A 322 -7.45 6.15 6.64
CA ASP A 322 -7.19 7.22 7.61
C ASP A 322 -5.72 7.19 8.05
N ILE A 323 -5.23 8.25 8.69
CA ILE A 323 -3.87 8.30 9.27
C ILE A 323 -3.67 7.25 10.36
N SER A 324 -4.75 6.88 11.07
CA SER A 324 -4.72 5.99 12.24
C SER A 324 -5.32 4.61 11.97
N ASP A 325 -5.64 4.26 10.73
CA ASP A 325 -6.19 2.94 10.40
C ASP A 325 -5.04 1.98 9.99
N TYR A 326 -5.07 0.75 10.52
CA TYR A 326 -4.00 -0.24 10.31
C TYR A 326 -4.54 -1.64 10.03
N LEU A 327 -3.88 -2.34 9.10
CA LEU A 327 -3.87 -3.79 8.98
C LEU A 327 -2.86 -4.32 10.00
N TYR A 328 -3.23 -5.26 10.84
CA TYR A 328 -2.34 -5.83 11.84
C TYR A 328 -2.30 -7.36 11.77
N PHE A 329 -1.20 -7.92 12.27
CA PHE A 329 -0.99 -9.36 12.42
C PHE A 329 -0.45 -9.65 13.82
N ILE A 330 -0.92 -10.71 14.46
CA ILE A 330 -0.37 -11.27 15.69
C ILE A 330 0.26 -12.62 15.37
N TYR A 331 1.48 -12.84 15.85
CA TYR A 331 2.21 -14.07 15.66
C TYR A 331 2.29 -14.93 16.93
N SER A 332 2.31 -16.25 16.75
CA SER A 332 2.80 -17.18 17.77
C SER A 332 4.32 -17.08 17.96
N ASP A 333 4.84 -17.73 19.01
CA ASP A 333 6.28 -17.94 19.19
C ASP A 333 6.94 -18.71 18.01
N THR A 334 6.14 -19.49 17.26
CA THR A 334 6.54 -20.22 16.04
C THR A 334 6.45 -19.38 14.76
N GLY A 335 6.12 -18.09 14.86
CA GLY A 335 6.01 -17.17 13.72
C GLY A 335 4.78 -17.41 12.83
N GLU A 336 3.73 -18.04 13.35
CA GLU A 336 2.47 -18.31 12.65
C GLU A 336 1.47 -17.20 12.95
N VAL A 337 0.75 -16.71 11.93
CA VAL A 337 -0.36 -15.77 12.11
C VAL A 337 -1.49 -16.48 12.85
N VAL A 338 -1.78 -16.03 14.07
CA VAL A 338 -2.85 -16.55 14.93
C VAL A 338 -4.05 -15.61 15.04
N GLU A 339 -3.86 -14.35 14.65
CA GLU A 339 -4.90 -13.33 14.50
C GLU A 339 -4.40 -12.32 13.46
N TYR A 340 -5.28 -11.85 12.58
CA TYR A 340 -5.03 -10.68 11.74
C TYR A 340 -6.30 -9.84 11.62
N GLY A 341 -6.19 -8.59 11.20
CA GLY A 341 -7.37 -7.75 11.09
C GLY A 341 -7.11 -6.32 10.69
N VAL A 342 -8.18 -5.55 10.53
CA VAL A 342 -8.10 -4.09 10.42
C VAL A 342 -8.64 -3.43 11.68
N TRP A 343 -7.96 -2.38 12.15
CA TRP A 343 -8.37 -1.61 13.32
C TRP A 343 -8.17 -0.11 13.08
N LYS A 344 -9.25 0.65 13.34
CA LYS A 344 -9.21 2.10 13.49
C LYS A 344 -8.61 2.44 14.85
N TRP A 345 -7.33 2.82 14.88
CA TRP A 345 -6.67 3.26 16.11
C TRP A 345 -7.24 4.62 16.53
N ILE A 346 -8.26 4.61 17.39
CA ILE A 346 -8.79 5.82 18.00
C ILE A 346 -7.70 6.37 18.94
N ILE A 347 -6.91 7.34 18.46
CA ILE A 347 -6.07 8.17 19.32
C ILE A 347 -7.02 8.90 20.28
N PRO A 348 -6.95 8.68 21.61
CA PRO A 348 -7.85 9.36 22.52
C PRO A 348 -7.60 10.87 22.45
N ALA A 349 -8.66 11.64 22.17
CA ALA A 349 -8.60 13.10 22.27
C ALA A 349 -8.16 13.51 23.69
N ARG A 350 -7.21 14.44 23.77
CA ARG A 350 -6.62 14.92 25.02
C ARG A 350 -7.24 16.25 25.47
#